data_AF-A0A6A4R7T5-F1
#
_entry.id   AF-A0A6A4R7T5-F1
#
_cell.length_a   1.000
_cell.length_b   1.000
_cell.length_c   1.000
_cell.angle_alpha   90.00
_cell.angle_beta   90.00
_cell.angle_gamma   90.00
#
_symmetry.space_group_name_H-M   'P 1'
#
loop_
_entity.id
_entity.type
_entity.pdbx_description
1 polymer ?
#
loop_
_entity_poly.entity_id
_entity_poly.type
_entity_poly.pdbx_seq_one_letter_code
_entity_poly.pdbx_strand_id
1 'polypeptide(L)'
;MECRMATMWGIMQANHEKQLRIVKLLRSLEILKSPTEINEHHRDRTYQLLIVVQEWQSQFEKLVNNQKAYIKALNSWLKLNHVPIDSNLIEKVSSPRRIKSPPIQRFLLAWHDYLEKLPHELASTAITNFAAVIDTIFKQQEEEIVSKRKCEETRKELDRKTRLFQEWYNKYMQRKIPHKHDPETQGNNDADEVVREKKFLVVQVKKRLNDEEEAYASQCLQMRQKSFGSIKNLLPKIFRAMSDFSLECSIMYSQLRSISQNQN
;
A
#
# COMPACT_ATOMS: atom_id res chain seq x y z
N MET A 1 -4.14 34.01 -11.90
CA MET A 1 -4.30 32.59 -11.52
C MET A 1 -2.96 31.85 -11.53
N GLU A 2 -2.15 31.99 -12.59
CA GLU A 2 -0.81 31.36 -12.72
C GLU A 2 0.14 31.63 -11.55
N CYS A 3 0.23 32.87 -11.05
CA CYS A 3 1.11 33.21 -9.93
C CYS A 3 0.76 32.44 -8.64
N ARG A 4 -0.52 32.13 -8.44
CA ARG A 4 -0.98 31.30 -7.31
C ARG A 4 -0.68 29.82 -7.55
N MET A 5 -0.79 29.34 -8.79
CA MET A 5 -0.48 27.95 -9.16
C MET A 5 1.02 27.65 -9.05
N ALA A 6 1.89 28.50 -9.59
CA ALA A 6 3.34 28.34 -9.48
C ALA A 6 3.80 28.29 -8.01
N THR A 7 3.25 29.18 -7.18
CA THR A 7 3.53 29.22 -5.73
C THR A 7 3.02 27.98 -5.01
N MET A 8 1.78 27.53 -5.30
CA MET A 8 1.19 26.35 -4.70
C MET A 8 2.00 25.08 -5.00
N TRP A 9 2.43 24.91 -6.26
CA TRP A 9 3.30 23.79 -6.66
C TRP A 9 4.70 23.88 -6.06
N GLY A 10 5.25 25.09 -5.91
CA GLY A 10 6.53 25.29 -5.19
C GLY A 10 6.43 24.92 -3.70
N ILE A 11 5.30 25.22 -3.05
CA ILE A 11 5.03 24.77 -1.67
C ILE A 11 4.89 23.24 -1.61
N MET A 12 4.20 22.64 -2.59
CA MET A 12 4.04 21.19 -2.68
C MET A 12 5.40 20.49 -2.83
N GLN A 13 6.27 20.99 -3.71
CA GLN A 13 7.64 20.52 -3.87
C GLN A 13 8.38 20.58 -2.53
N ALA A 14 8.40 21.73 -1.85
CA ALA A 14 9.10 21.90 -0.58
C ALA A 14 8.63 20.92 0.50
N ASN A 15 7.34 20.59 0.51
CA ASN A 15 6.78 19.58 1.43
C ASN A 15 7.26 18.17 1.08
N HIS A 16 7.24 17.78 -0.19
CA HIS A 16 7.73 16.46 -0.61
C HIS A 16 9.25 16.31 -0.44
N GLU A 17 10.04 17.39 -0.58
CA GLU A 17 11.47 17.38 -0.25
C GLU A 17 11.73 17.18 1.25
N LYS A 18 10.90 17.79 2.12
CA LYS A 18 10.97 17.56 3.57
C LYS A 18 10.63 16.10 3.90
N GLN A 19 9.54 15.57 3.35
CA GLN A 19 9.16 14.17 3.50
C GLN A 19 10.27 13.23 3.00
N LEU A 20 10.86 13.52 1.84
CA LEU A 20 11.99 12.78 1.27
C LEU A 20 13.20 12.77 2.21
N ARG A 21 13.54 13.92 2.81
CA ARG A 21 14.62 14.02 3.81
C ARG A 21 14.34 13.15 5.03
N ILE A 22 13.12 13.21 5.57
CA ILE A 22 12.69 12.40 6.72
C ILE A 22 12.83 10.90 6.40
N VAL A 23 12.29 10.43 5.27
CA VAL A 23 12.35 9.00 4.95
C VAL A 23 13.74 8.49 4.57
N LYS A 24 14.63 9.36 4.10
CA LYS A 24 16.04 9.01 3.95
C LYS A 24 16.71 8.74 5.30
N LEU A 25 16.36 9.48 6.34
CA LEU A 25 16.83 9.21 7.71
C LEU A 25 16.26 7.89 8.24
N LEU A 26 15.01 7.54 7.90
CA LEU A 26 14.44 6.24 8.26
C LEU A 26 15.22 5.06 7.65
N ARG A 27 16.02 5.27 6.60
CA ARG A 27 16.86 4.20 6.06
C ARG A 27 17.97 3.75 7.00
N SER A 28 18.41 4.57 7.96
CA SER A 28 19.42 4.15 8.93
C SER A 28 18.83 3.41 10.14
N LEU A 29 17.50 3.35 10.28
CA LEU A 29 16.87 2.57 11.33
C LEU A 29 16.98 1.08 11.01
N GLU A 30 17.46 0.31 11.99
CA GLU A 30 17.42 -1.15 11.97
C GLU A 30 16.05 -1.62 12.49
N ILE A 31 15.55 -2.70 11.90
CA ILE A 31 14.33 -3.34 12.38
C ILE A 31 14.63 -3.95 13.75
N LEU A 32 13.85 -3.60 14.77
CA LEU A 32 13.82 -4.36 16.02
C LEU A 32 13.51 -5.83 15.67
N LYS A 33 14.45 -6.74 15.95
CA LYS A 33 14.30 -8.19 15.72
C LYS A 33 13.20 -8.84 16.57
N SER A 34 12.47 -8.04 17.35
CA SER A 34 11.32 -8.50 18.11
C SER A 34 10.18 -8.83 17.13
N PRO A 35 9.62 -10.04 17.19
CA PRO A 35 8.34 -10.32 16.55
C PRO A 35 7.27 -9.56 17.33
N THR A 36 7.08 -8.28 17.03
CA THR A 36 5.88 -7.58 17.48
C THR A 36 4.70 -8.33 16.86
N GLU A 37 3.84 -8.87 17.72
CA GLU A 37 2.65 -9.59 17.28
C GLU A 37 1.77 -8.65 16.44
N ILE A 38 1.45 -9.06 15.21
CA ILE A 38 0.44 -8.35 14.43
C ILE A 38 -0.92 -8.81 14.95
N ASN A 39 -1.73 -7.83 15.34
CA ASN A 39 -3.11 -8.02 15.74
C ASN A 39 -4.03 -7.36 14.70
N GLU A 40 -5.33 -7.53 14.89
CA GLU A 40 -6.36 -6.98 14.01
C GLU A 40 -6.24 -5.45 13.86
N HIS A 41 -5.84 -4.73 14.91
CA HIS A 41 -5.60 -3.29 14.84
C HIS A 41 -4.47 -2.90 13.89
N HIS A 42 -3.35 -3.64 13.88
CA HIS A 42 -2.25 -3.38 12.94
C HIS A 42 -2.69 -3.59 11.49
N ARG A 43 -3.52 -4.60 11.25
CA ARG A 43 -4.12 -4.87 9.94
C ARG A 43 -5.08 -3.76 9.52
N ASP A 44 -5.94 -3.30 10.42
CA ASP A 44 -6.86 -2.19 10.17
C ASP A 44 -6.12 -0.90 9.81
N ARG A 45 -5.00 -0.61 10.47
CA ARG A 45 -4.16 0.55 10.14
C ARG A 45 -3.53 0.43 8.76
N THR A 46 -3.10 -0.77 8.39
CA THR A 46 -2.54 -1.04 7.06
C THR A 46 -3.62 -0.89 5.99
N TYR A 47 -4.84 -1.35 6.26
CA TYR A 47 -6.00 -1.17 5.38
C TYR A 47 -6.39 0.31 5.22
N GLN A 48 -6.42 1.08 6.32
CA GLN A 48 -6.66 2.53 6.26
C GLN A 48 -5.60 3.24 5.40
N LEU A 49 -4.32 2.86 5.56
CA LEU A 49 -3.25 3.38 4.72
C LEU A 49 -3.47 3.04 3.24
N LEU A 50 -3.88 1.80 2.94
CA LEU A 50 -4.18 1.37 1.56
C LEU A 50 -5.26 2.25 0.94
N ILE A 51 -6.38 2.48 1.63
CA ILE A 51 -7.47 3.34 1.17
C ILE A 51 -6.96 4.75 0.87
N VAL A 52 -6.20 5.34 1.79
CA VAL A 52 -5.68 6.70 1.60
C VAL A 52 -4.74 6.79 0.39
N VAL A 53 -3.90 5.79 0.17
CA VAL A 53 -2.98 5.76 -0.99
C VAL A 53 -3.74 5.56 -2.31
N GLN A 54 -4.76 4.70 -2.33
CA GLN A 54 -5.62 4.50 -3.51
C GLN A 54 -6.42 5.76 -3.84
N GLU A 55 -6.97 6.43 -2.83
CA GLU A 55 -7.66 7.70 -3.02
C GLU A 55 -6.70 8.78 -3.52
N TRP A 56 -5.47 8.83 -2.97
CA TRP A 56 -4.44 9.73 -3.45
C TRP A 56 -4.10 9.50 -4.93
N GLN A 57 -3.94 8.24 -5.36
CA GLN A 57 -3.73 7.90 -6.77
C GLN A 57 -4.89 8.41 -7.64
N SER A 58 -6.13 8.10 -7.25
CA SER A 58 -7.34 8.48 -7.98
C SER A 58 -7.46 9.99 -8.12
N GLN A 59 -7.23 10.74 -7.05
CA GLN A 59 -7.29 12.20 -7.05
C GLN A 59 -6.15 12.83 -7.85
N PHE A 60 -4.96 12.25 -7.80
CA PHE A 60 -3.83 12.71 -8.61
C PHE A 60 -4.11 12.55 -10.11
N GLU A 61 -4.59 11.39 -10.55
CA GLU A 61 -4.96 11.15 -11.94
C GLU A 61 -6.09 12.08 -12.40
N LYS A 62 -7.14 12.23 -11.57
CA LYS A 62 -8.23 13.18 -11.84
C LYS A 62 -7.72 14.61 -12.00
N LEU A 63 -6.82 15.06 -11.12
CA LEU A 63 -6.25 16.41 -11.19
C LEU A 63 -5.59 16.67 -12.54
N VAL A 64 -4.69 15.77 -12.97
CA VAL A 64 -3.96 15.92 -14.22
C VAL A 64 -4.90 15.84 -15.42
N ASN A 65 -5.78 14.83 -15.45
CA ASN A 65 -6.70 14.61 -16.55
C ASN A 65 -7.69 15.78 -16.71
N ASN A 66 -8.22 16.30 -15.59
CA ASN A 66 -9.13 17.45 -15.63
C ASN A 66 -8.43 18.72 -16.10
N GLN A 67 -7.17 18.96 -15.71
CA GLN A 67 -6.40 20.09 -16.21
C GLN A 67 -6.18 19.99 -17.74
N LYS A 68 -5.75 18.82 -18.23
CA LYS A 68 -5.58 18.58 -19.66
C LYS A 68 -6.90 18.74 -20.43
N ALA A 69 -7.98 18.14 -19.94
CA ALA A 69 -9.30 18.21 -20.55
C ALA A 69 -9.84 19.65 -20.60
N TYR A 70 -9.66 20.42 -19.52
CA TYR A 70 -10.06 21.82 -19.45
C TYR A 70 -9.36 22.68 -20.50
N ILE A 71 -8.03 22.58 -20.60
CA ILE A 71 -7.26 23.34 -21.59
C ILE A 71 -7.58 22.91 -23.02
N LYS A 72 -7.80 21.61 -23.25
CA LYS A 72 -8.26 21.11 -24.55
C LYS A 72 -9.63 21.67 -24.94
N ALA A 73 -10.58 21.70 -24.00
CA ALA A 73 -11.91 22.26 -24.21
C ALA A 73 -11.84 23.77 -24.53
N LEU A 74 -11.03 24.53 -23.79
CA LEU A 74 -10.82 25.96 -24.07
C LEU A 74 -10.21 26.21 -25.45
N ASN A 75 -9.20 25.45 -25.84
CA ASN A 75 -8.61 25.57 -27.18
C ASN A 75 -9.61 25.24 -28.29
N SER A 76 -10.44 24.20 -28.11
CA SER A 76 -11.49 23.83 -29.07
C SER A 76 -12.57 24.91 -29.15
N TRP A 77 -13.03 25.42 -28.01
CA TRP A 77 -13.99 26.53 -27.95
C TRP A 77 -13.45 27.76 -28.67
N LEU A 78 -12.18 28.13 -28.42
CA LEU A 78 -11.55 29.26 -29.05
C LEU A 78 -11.48 29.12 -30.58
N LYS A 79 -11.17 27.92 -31.09
CA LYS A 79 -11.18 27.65 -32.54
C LYS A 79 -12.56 27.85 -33.17
N LEU A 80 -13.63 27.37 -32.51
CA LEU A 80 -15.00 27.50 -33.00
C LEU A 80 -15.50 28.95 -33.03
N ASN A 81 -15.08 29.77 -32.06
CA ASN A 81 -15.47 31.18 -32.00
C ASN A 81 -14.64 32.10 -32.92
N HIS A 82 -13.56 31.60 -33.53
CA HIS A 82 -12.76 32.35 -34.51
C HIS A 82 -13.10 32.06 -35.96
N VAL A 83 -13.90 31.03 -36.24
CA VAL A 83 -14.43 30.86 -37.58
C VAL A 83 -15.44 31.99 -37.79
N PRO A 84 -15.21 32.93 -38.73
CA PRO A 84 -16.23 33.90 -39.07
C PRO A 84 -17.43 33.09 -39.56
N ILE A 85 -18.57 33.19 -38.88
CA ILE A 85 -19.84 32.81 -39.50
C ILE A 85 -19.95 33.77 -40.67
N ASP A 86 -19.80 33.26 -41.89
CA ASP A 86 -19.84 34.03 -43.13
C ASP A 86 -21.08 34.93 -43.14
N SER A 87 -20.87 36.18 -42.77
CA SER A 87 -21.75 37.29 -43.09
C SER A 87 -21.62 37.50 -44.59
N ASN A 88 -22.40 36.72 -45.34
CA ASN A 88 -22.67 36.89 -46.78
C ASN A 88 -23.46 38.18 -47.04
N LEU A 89 -22.97 39.33 -46.58
CA LEU A 89 -23.53 40.64 -46.89
C LEU A 89 -22.39 41.64 -47.13
N ILE A 90 -21.97 41.65 -48.39
CA ILE A 90 -21.82 42.82 -49.26
C ILE A 90 -21.24 44.11 -48.61
N GLU A 91 -20.09 44.48 -49.17
CA GLU A 91 -19.56 45.84 -49.40
C GLU A 91 -19.17 46.78 -48.25
N LYS A 92 -17.87 47.10 -48.33
CA LYS A 92 -17.25 48.44 -48.36
C LYS A 92 -16.91 49.14 -47.03
N VAL A 93 -15.71 49.73 -47.11
CA VAL A 93 -15.13 50.83 -46.31
C VAL A 93 -14.37 50.46 -45.03
N SER A 94 -13.04 50.61 -45.11
CA SER A 94 -12.13 51.09 -44.06
C SER A 94 -12.25 50.47 -42.65
N SER A 95 -12.01 49.17 -42.52
CA SER A 95 -11.82 48.55 -41.19
C SER A 95 -10.31 48.37 -40.88
N PRO A 96 -9.82 48.74 -39.68
CA PRO A 96 -8.44 48.43 -39.28
C PRO A 96 -8.18 46.93 -39.37
N ARG A 97 -6.97 46.52 -39.76
CA ARG A 97 -6.56 45.11 -39.86
C ARG A 97 -7.03 44.33 -38.63
N ARG A 98 -8.08 43.52 -38.79
CA ARG A 98 -8.66 42.72 -37.71
C ARG A 98 -7.58 41.78 -37.16
N ILE A 99 -7.45 41.76 -35.83
CA ILE A 99 -6.44 40.97 -35.10
C ILE A 99 -6.55 39.51 -35.55
N LYS A 100 -5.52 38.98 -36.22
CA LYS A 100 -5.52 37.65 -36.85
C LYS A 100 -5.59 36.47 -35.87
N SER A 101 -5.29 36.72 -34.59
CA SER A 101 -5.38 35.75 -33.49
C SER A 101 -5.56 36.51 -32.18
N PRO A 102 -6.51 36.18 -31.29
CA PRO A 102 -6.63 36.91 -30.06
C PRO A 102 -5.39 36.75 -29.20
N PRO A 103 -5.10 37.76 -28.35
CA PRO A 103 -3.97 37.70 -27.43
C PRO A 103 -3.89 36.40 -26.63
N ILE A 104 -5.03 35.86 -26.18
CA ILE A 104 -5.08 34.64 -25.35
C ILE A 104 -4.70 33.34 -26.09
N GLN A 105 -4.74 33.32 -27.43
CA GLN A 105 -4.54 32.09 -28.21
C GLN A 105 -3.15 31.49 -28.00
N ARG A 106 -2.10 32.32 -28.04
CA ARG A 106 -0.72 31.86 -27.84
C ARG A 106 -0.52 31.30 -26.43
N PHE A 107 -1.15 31.89 -25.43
CA PHE A 107 -1.11 31.41 -24.05
C PHE A 107 -1.77 30.03 -23.91
N LEU A 108 -2.97 29.83 -24.47
CA LEU A 108 -3.68 28.54 -24.39
C LEU A 108 -2.97 27.41 -25.15
N LEU A 109 -2.32 27.71 -26.27
CA LEU A 109 -1.51 26.74 -27.00
C LEU A 109 -0.26 26.36 -26.19
N ALA A 110 0.46 27.34 -25.64
CA ALA A 110 1.62 27.06 -24.80
C ALA A 110 1.23 26.26 -23.54
N TRP A 111 0.10 26.59 -22.91
CA TRP A 111 -0.39 25.85 -21.74
C TRP A 111 -0.73 24.40 -22.09
N HIS A 112 -1.38 24.18 -23.23
CA HIS A 112 -1.63 22.82 -23.72
C HIS A 112 -0.33 22.04 -23.93
N ASP A 113 0.61 22.63 -24.67
CA ASP A 113 1.88 21.98 -25.01
C ASP A 113 2.72 21.66 -23.76
N TYR A 114 2.72 22.53 -22.75
CA TYR A 114 3.44 22.27 -21.52
C TYR A 114 2.76 21.20 -20.66
N LEU A 115 1.42 21.21 -20.55
CA LEU A 115 0.69 20.19 -19.80
C LEU A 115 0.89 18.78 -20.39
N GLU A 116 0.96 18.65 -21.72
CA GLU A 116 1.21 17.35 -22.35
C GLU A 116 2.63 16.82 -22.11
N LYS A 117 3.59 17.70 -21.81
CA LYS A 117 4.98 17.33 -21.53
C LYS A 117 5.27 17.06 -20.05
N LEU A 118 4.32 17.30 -19.15
CA LEU A 118 4.53 17.07 -17.72
C LEU A 118 4.73 15.57 -17.42
N PRO A 119 5.77 15.20 -16.65
CA PRO A 119 6.12 13.81 -16.36
C PRO A 119 5.24 13.20 -15.23
N HIS A 120 3.92 13.29 -15.37
CA HIS A 120 2.98 12.82 -14.37
C HIS A 120 2.93 11.29 -14.24
N GLU A 121 3.28 10.56 -15.29
CA GLU A 121 3.26 9.09 -15.35
C GLU A 121 4.24 8.46 -14.35
N LEU A 122 5.39 9.10 -14.14
CA LEU A 122 6.38 8.66 -13.15
C LEU A 122 5.83 8.76 -11.72
N ALA A 123 5.13 9.86 -11.42
CA ALA A 123 4.49 10.06 -10.14
C ALA A 123 3.32 9.09 -9.94
N SER A 124 2.44 8.94 -10.94
CA SER A 124 1.33 7.97 -10.89
C SER A 124 1.85 6.55 -10.67
N THR A 125 2.83 6.10 -11.46
CA THR A 125 3.44 4.78 -11.33
C THR A 125 4.07 4.56 -9.94
N ALA A 126 4.71 5.58 -9.37
CA ALA A 126 5.27 5.48 -8.03
C ALA A 126 4.19 5.31 -6.95
N ILE A 127 3.05 6.01 -7.07
CA ILE A 127 1.91 5.85 -6.17
C ILE A 127 1.27 4.47 -6.33
N THR A 128 1.02 4.02 -7.56
CA THR A 128 0.44 2.70 -7.85
C THR A 128 1.32 1.57 -7.30
N ASN A 129 2.63 1.64 -7.51
CA ASN A 129 3.56 0.65 -6.97
C ASN A 129 3.58 0.63 -5.44
N PHE A 130 3.44 1.81 -4.81
CA PHE A 130 3.33 1.88 -3.36
C PHE A 130 2.03 1.25 -2.86
N ALA A 131 0.89 1.55 -3.50
CA ALA A 131 -0.40 0.93 -3.20
C ALA A 131 -0.35 -0.59 -3.28
N ALA A 132 0.24 -1.14 -4.35
CA ALA A 132 0.38 -2.59 -4.56
C ALA A 132 1.20 -3.27 -3.45
N VAL A 133 2.25 -2.60 -2.95
CA VAL A 133 3.01 -3.11 -1.81
C VAL A 133 2.21 -3.06 -0.52
N ILE A 134 1.46 -1.99 -0.25
CA ILE A 134 0.61 -1.93 0.95
C ILE A 134 -0.48 -3.02 0.90
N ASP A 135 -1.08 -3.27 -0.26
CA ASP A 135 -2.05 -4.36 -0.46
C ASP A 135 -1.41 -5.74 -0.21
N THR A 136 -0.18 -5.95 -0.68
CA THR A 136 0.57 -7.18 -0.41
C THR A 136 0.83 -7.36 1.10
N ILE A 137 1.21 -6.28 1.80
CA ILE A 137 1.44 -6.31 3.25
C ILE A 137 0.13 -6.62 3.98
N PHE A 138 -0.98 -6.00 3.57
CA PHE A 138 -2.30 -6.25 4.15
C PHE A 138 -2.73 -7.72 4.02
N LYS A 139 -2.55 -8.32 2.84
CA LYS A 139 -2.82 -9.76 2.62
C LYS A 139 -1.95 -10.66 3.48
N GLN A 140 -0.65 -10.34 3.59
CA GLN A 140 0.29 -11.07 4.45
C GLN A 140 -0.10 -11.00 5.93
N GLN A 141 -0.64 -9.87 6.40
CA GLN A 141 -1.15 -9.74 7.77
C GLN A 141 -2.38 -10.63 8.02
N GLU A 142 -3.26 -10.81 7.03
CA GLU A 142 -4.37 -11.77 7.13
C GLU A 142 -3.85 -13.21 7.30
N GLU A 143 -2.89 -13.61 6.47
CA GLU A 143 -2.26 -14.94 6.54
C GLU A 143 -1.61 -15.19 7.89
N GLU A 144 -0.97 -14.16 8.47
CA GLU A 144 -0.40 -14.24 9.81
C GLU A 144 -1.47 -14.51 10.89
N ILE A 145 -2.58 -13.78 10.85
CA ILE A 145 -3.68 -13.95 11.81
C ILE A 145 -4.27 -15.35 11.69
N VAL A 146 -4.44 -15.87 10.47
CA VAL A 146 -4.92 -17.24 10.23
C VAL A 146 -3.93 -18.28 10.78
N SER A 147 -2.63 -18.10 10.52
CA SER A 147 -1.58 -18.98 11.03
C SER A 147 -1.52 -18.99 12.56
N LYS A 148 -1.69 -17.82 13.20
CA LYS A 148 -1.80 -17.70 14.65
C LYS A 148 -3.00 -18.45 15.21
N ARG A 149 -4.20 -18.27 14.63
CA ARG A 149 -5.42 -19.00 15.03
C ARG A 149 -5.23 -20.51 14.93
N LYS A 150 -4.57 -20.99 13.87
CA LYS A 150 -4.24 -22.41 13.71
C LYS A 150 -3.37 -22.94 14.85
N CYS A 151 -2.33 -22.21 15.24
CA CYS A 151 -1.49 -22.57 16.39
C CYS A 151 -2.32 -22.63 17.69
N GLU A 152 -3.21 -21.66 17.91
CA GLU A 152 -4.10 -21.62 19.08
C GLU A 152 -5.09 -22.79 19.12
N GLU A 153 -5.63 -23.20 17.97
CA GLU A 153 -6.52 -24.37 17.84
C GLU A 153 -5.78 -25.67 18.15
N THR A 154 -4.59 -25.89 17.56
CA THR A 154 -3.77 -27.07 17.85
C THR A 154 -3.33 -27.10 19.32
N ARG A 155 -3.05 -25.94 19.93
CA ARG A 155 -2.75 -25.82 21.36
C ARG A 155 -3.94 -26.26 22.23
N LYS A 156 -5.15 -25.80 21.92
CA LYS A 156 -6.38 -26.24 22.61
C LYS A 156 -6.62 -27.75 22.44
N GLU A 157 -6.36 -28.31 21.26
CA GLU A 157 -6.44 -29.76 21.03
C GLU A 157 -5.44 -30.52 21.90
N LEU A 158 -4.19 -30.05 21.96
CA LEU A 158 -3.14 -30.63 22.79
C LEU A 158 -3.53 -30.62 24.27
N ASP A 159 -4.01 -29.50 24.79
CA ASP A 159 -4.42 -29.37 26.19
C ASP A 159 -5.55 -30.35 26.52
N ARG A 160 -6.55 -30.46 25.62
CA ARG A 160 -7.66 -31.41 25.77
C ARG A 160 -7.17 -32.86 25.76
N LYS A 161 -6.31 -33.25 24.81
CA LYS A 161 -5.78 -34.63 24.71
C LYS A 161 -4.88 -34.97 25.89
N THR A 162 -4.06 -34.02 26.34
CA THR A 162 -3.18 -34.18 27.51
C THR A 162 -4.01 -34.43 28.77
N ARG A 163 -5.06 -33.63 28.98
CA ARG A 163 -5.98 -33.80 30.12
C ARG A 163 -6.69 -35.16 30.08
N LEU A 164 -7.24 -35.53 28.93
CA LEU A 164 -7.91 -36.84 28.76
C LEU A 164 -6.95 -38.02 28.99
N PHE A 165 -5.70 -37.91 28.53
CA PHE A 165 -4.67 -38.91 28.77
C PHE A 165 -4.34 -39.01 30.26
N GLN A 166 -4.12 -37.89 30.95
CA GLN A 166 -3.83 -37.87 32.39
C GLN A 166 -4.96 -38.47 33.22
N GLU A 167 -6.21 -38.08 32.95
CA GLU A 167 -7.40 -38.64 33.62
C GLU A 167 -7.51 -40.15 33.40
N TRP A 168 -7.31 -40.63 32.17
CA TRP A 168 -7.34 -42.05 31.84
C TRP A 168 -6.17 -42.80 32.52
N TYR A 169 -4.96 -42.24 32.47
CA TYR A 169 -3.76 -42.85 33.05
C TYR A 169 -3.87 -42.97 34.56
N ASN A 170 -4.41 -41.94 35.25
CA ASN A 170 -4.65 -41.98 36.69
C ASN A 170 -5.64 -43.11 37.06
N LYS A 171 -6.75 -43.25 36.33
CA LYS A 171 -7.72 -44.34 36.53
C LYS A 171 -7.09 -45.72 36.25
N TYR A 172 -6.27 -45.82 35.21
CA TYR A 172 -5.55 -47.03 34.86
C TYR A 172 -4.59 -47.44 35.97
N MET A 173 -3.78 -46.50 36.48
CA MET A 173 -2.85 -46.75 37.58
C MET A 173 -3.56 -47.13 38.87
N GLN A 174 -4.68 -46.49 39.22
CA GLN A 174 -5.50 -46.84 40.39
C GLN A 174 -6.03 -48.29 40.33
N ARG A 175 -6.38 -48.79 39.13
CA ARG A 175 -6.80 -50.18 38.92
C ARG A 175 -5.64 -51.18 38.96
N LYS A 176 -4.41 -50.73 38.69
CA LYS A 176 -3.20 -51.56 38.66
C LYS A 176 -2.54 -51.69 40.05
N ILE A 177 -2.97 -50.91 41.06
CA ILE A 177 -2.53 -51.06 42.46
C ILE A 177 -3.09 -52.40 43.01
N PRO A 178 -2.26 -53.40 43.35
CA PRO A 178 -2.75 -54.73 43.70
C PRO A 178 -3.46 -54.76 45.06
N HIS A 179 -4.71 -55.23 45.08
CA HIS A 179 -5.20 -55.97 46.25
C HIS A 179 -4.58 -57.38 46.18
N LYS A 180 -3.55 -57.60 46.99
CA LYS A 180 -2.93 -58.88 47.40
C LYS A 180 -3.00 -60.09 46.43
N HIS A 181 -1.81 -60.44 45.93
CA HIS A 181 -1.29 -61.81 45.70
C HIS A 181 -2.01 -62.70 44.67
N ASP A 182 -1.53 -62.72 43.42
CA ASP A 182 -1.51 -63.94 42.60
C ASP A 182 -0.38 -63.89 41.55
N PRO A 183 0.49 -64.92 41.42
CA PRO A 183 1.72 -64.85 40.65
C PRO A 183 1.59 -65.50 39.26
N GLU A 184 0.59 -65.14 38.46
CA GLU A 184 0.58 -65.47 37.02
C GLU A 184 -0.09 -64.32 36.25
N THR A 185 0.67 -63.30 35.85
CA THR A 185 0.15 -62.23 34.99
C THR A 185 1.01 -62.09 33.74
N GLN A 186 0.78 -63.01 32.81
CA GLN A 186 1.36 -63.00 31.47
C GLN A 186 0.68 -61.95 30.53
N GLY A 187 -0.24 -61.12 31.06
CA GLY A 187 -1.03 -60.12 30.32
C GLY A 187 -0.57 -58.66 30.44
N ASN A 188 0.64 -58.38 30.94
CA ASN A 188 1.10 -56.99 31.17
C ASN A 188 1.51 -56.23 29.89
N ASN A 189 1.83 -56.95 28.80
CA ASN A 189 2.36 -56.36 27.56
C ASN A 189 1.31 -55.55 26.78
N ASP A 190 0.07 -56.05 26.66
CA ASP A 190 -1.04 -55.37 25.98
C ASP A 190 -1.43 -54.08 26.70
N ALA A 191 -1.42 -54.09 28.03
CA ALA A 191 -1.80 -52.93 28.82
C ALA A 191 -0.76 -51.79 28.71
N ASP A 192 0.53 -52.15 28.63
CA ASP A 192 1.61 -51.20 28.36
C ASP A 192 1.58 -50.71 26.89
N GLU A 193 1.11 -51.53 25.95
CA GLU A 193 0.90 -51.13 24.56
C GLU A 193 -0.16 -50.04 24.42
N VAL A 194 -1.31 -50.19 25.09
CA VAL A 194 -2.38 -49.17 25.11
C VAL A 194 -1.89 -47.85 25.72
N VAL A 195 -1.06 -47.90 26.77
CA VAL A 195 -0.43 -46.69 27.35
C VAL A 195 0.49 -46.02 26.32
N ARG A 196 1.33 -46.81 25.63
CA ARG A 196 2.23 -46.30 24.58
C ARG A 196 1.45 -45.66 23.44
N GLU A 197 0.40 -46.30 22.95
CA GLU A 197 -0.44 -45.80 21.86
C GLU A 197 -1.12 -44.46 22.24
N LYS A 198 -1.75 -44.40 23.42
CA LYS A 198 -2.40 -43.15 23.87
C LYS A 198 -1.40 -42.02 24.10
N LYS A 199 -0.22 -42.33 24.64
CA LYS A 199 0.86 -41.36 24.81
C LYS A 199 1.39 -40.87 23.46
N PHE A 200 1.50 -41.77 22.48
CA PHE A 200 1.92 -41.44 21.11
C PHE A 200 0.99 -40.41 20.46
N LEU A 201 -0.34 -40.54 20.63
CA LEU A 201 -1.30 -39.56 20.11
C LEU A 201 -1.12 -38.16 20.70
N VAL A 202 -0.77 -38.04 21.98
CA VAL A 202 -0.47 -36.73 22.62
C VAL A 202 0.83 -36.17 22.06
N VAL A 203 1.87 -36.99 21.95
CA VAL A 203 3.18 -36.61 21.40
C VAL A 203 3.05 -36.15 19.95
N GLN A 204 2.21 -36.81 19.14
CA GLN A 204 1.96 -36.45 17.76
C GLN A 204 1.36 -35.04 17.63
N VAL A 205 0.35 -34.71 18.45
CA VAL A 205 -0.24 -33.35 18.45
C VAL A 205 0.75 -32.32 18.99
N LYS A 206 1.56 -32.67 20.00
CA LYS A 206 2.61 -31.77 20.50
C LYS A 206 3.66 -31.46 19.43
N LYS A 207 4.08 -32.47 18.66
CA LYS A 207 5.00 -32.29 17.54
C LYS A 207 4.40 -31.36 16.48
N ARG A 208 3.15 -31.62 16.07
CA ARG A 208 2.44 -30.76 15.12
C ARG A 208 2.35 -29.30 15.59
N LEU A 209 2.06 -29.07 16.87
CA LEU A 209 2.05 -27.72 17.44
C LEU A 209 3.41 -27.03 17.33
N ASN A 210 4.48 -27.73 17.70
CA ASN A 210 5.83 -27.17 17.62
C ASN A 210 6.21 -26.82 16.16
N ASP A 211 5.89 -27.71 15.20
CA ASP A 211 6.16 -27.48 13.77
C ASP A 211 5.37 -26.25 13.25
N GLU A 212 4.11 -26.10 13.68
CA GLU A 212 3.26 -24.95 13.35
C GLU A 212 3.76 -23.63 13.96
N GLU A 213 4.19 -23.65 15.22
CA GLU A 213 4.75 -22.49 15.93
C GLU A 213 6.07 -22.02 15.32
N GLU A 214 6.95 -22.95 14.93
CA GLU A 214 8.20 -22.64 14.24
C GLU A 214 7.94 -22.03 12.85
N ALA A 215 7.02 -22.61 12.09
CA ALA A 215 6.62 -22.07 10.78
C ALA A 215 6.02 -20.67 10.92
N TYR A 216 5.13 -20.45 11.90
CA TYR A 216 4.54 -19.15 12.21
C TYR A 216 5.62 -18.10 12.55
N ALA A 217 6.55 -18.43 13.46
CA ALA A 217 7.62 -17.51 13.85
C ALA A 217 8.54 -17.13 12.67
N SER A 218 8.90 -18.11 11.84
CA SER A 218 9.71 -17.89 10.64
C SER A 218 8.98 -17.01 9.62
N GLN A 219 7.71 -17.31 9.34
CA GLN A 219 6.85 -16.52 8.46
C GLN A 219 6.77 -15.07 8.96
N CYS A 220 6.55 -14.89 10.26
CA CYS A 220 6.47 -13.57 10.87
C CYS A 220 7.72 -12.76 10.58
N LEU A 221 8.90 -13.29 10.91
CA LEU A 221 10.17 -12.60 10.74
C LEU A 221 10.44 -12.25 9.27
N GLN A 222 10.18 -13.17 8.34
CA GLN A 222 10.31 -12.92 6.90
C GLN A 222 9.37 -11.81 6.41
N MET A 223 8.12 -11.80 6.87
CA MET A 223 7.16 -10.76 6.53
C MET A 223 7.63 -9.39 7.02
N ARG A 224 8.08 -9.25 8.29
CA ARG A 224 8.59 -7.96 8.81
C ARG A 224 9.75 -7.45 7.96
N GLN A 225 10.71 -8.31 7.65
CA GLN A 225 11.87 -7.94 6.84
C GLN A 225 11.47 -7.48 5.45
N LYS A 226 10.57 -8.22 4.78
CA LYS A 226 10.07 -7.88 3.44
C LYS A 226 9.27 -6.59 3.45
N SER A 227 8.28 -6.45 4.34
CA SER A 227 7.43 -5.24 4.43
C SER A 227 8.27 -4.00 4.72
N PHE A 228 9.18 -4.08 5.70
CA PHE A 228 10.06 -2.96 6.03
C PHE A 228 11.00 -2.61 4.87
N GLY A 229 11.62 -3.61 4.24
CA GLY A 229 12.49 -3.40 3.09
C GLY A 229 11.75 -2.71 1.93
N SER A 230 10.54 -3.16 1.62
CA SER A 230 9.70 -2.57 0.57
C SER A 230 9.33 -1.12 0.90
N ILE A 231 8.84 -0.84 2.11
CA ILE A 231 8.47 0.52 2.55
C ILE A 231 9.69 1.46 2.51
N LYS A 232 10.83 1.02 3.06
CA LYS A 232 12.10 1.76 3.10
C LYS A 232 12.64 2.11 1.70
N ASN A 233 12.34 1.27 0.72
CA ASN A 233 12.76 1.47 -0.67
C ASN A 233 11.78 2.33 -1.47
N LEU A 234 10.47 2.20 -1.23
CA LEU A 234 9.43 2.88 -2.01
C LEU A 234 9.11 4.29 -1.52
N LEU A 235 9.10 4.54 -0.21
CA LEU A 235 8.83 5.88 0.34
C LEU A 235 9.76 6.97 -0.23
N PRO A 236 11.09 6.74 -0.38
CA PRO A 236 11.95 7.73 -1.01
C PRO A 236 11.68 7.91 -2.52
N LYS A 237 11.21 6.87 -3.21
CA LYS A 237 10.91 6.94 -4.65
C LYS A 237 9.65 7.76 -4.90
N ILE A 238 8.59 7.53 -4.12
CA ILE A 238 7.31 8.25 -4.27
C ILE A 238 7.48 9.74 -3.93
N PHE A 239 8.16 10.09 -2.83
CA PHE A 239 8.38 11.49 -2.49
C PHE A 239 9.33 12.20 -3.46
N ARG A 240 10.30 11.49 -4.04
CA ARG A 240 11.11 12.04 -5.13
C ARG A 240 10.24 12.32 -6.36
N ALA A 241 9.49 11.33 -6.84
CA ALA A 241 8.66 11.50 -8.03
C ALA A 241 7.66 12.65 -7.88
N MET A 242 7.03 12.78 -6.70
CA MET A 242 6.10 13.87 -6.41
C MET A 242 6.78 15.24 -6.25
N SER A 243 7.99 15.27 -5.69
CA SER A 243 8.81 16.49 -5.62
C SER A 243 9.19 16.96 -7.03
N ASP A 244 9.70 16.06 -7.86
CA ASP A 244 10.10 16.36 -9.24
C ASP A 244 8.90 16.81 -10.07
N PHE A 245 7.77 16.11 -9.98
CA PHE A 245 6.53 16.53 -10.65
C PHE A 245 6.05 17.92 -10.19
N SER A 246 6.11 18.20 -8.89
CA SER A 246 5.71 19.50 -8.35
C SER A 246 6.64 20.63 -8.82
N LEU A 247 7.93 20.36 -8.95
CA LEU A 247 8.92 21.30 -9.51
C LEU A 247 8.60 21.61 -10.98
N GLU A 248 8.37 20.58 -11.81
CA GLU A 248 8.02 20.75 -13.21
C GLU A 248 6.72 21.55 -13.38
N CYS A 249 5.71 21.28 -12.55
CA CYS A 249 4.49 22.09 -12.52
C CYS A 249 4.77 23.56 -12.15
N SER A 250 5.61 23.81 -11.13
CA SER A 250 5.97 25.17 -10.71
C SER A 250 6.71 25.94 -11.81
N ILE A 251 7.67 25.29 -12.48
CA ILE A 251 8.42 25.83 -13.62
C ILE A 251 7.46 26.15 -14.76
N MET A 252 6.61 25.21 -15.15
CA MET A 252 5.61 25.40 -16.21
C MET A 252 4.73 26.62 -15.94
N TYR A 253 4.13 26.74 -14.75
CA TYR A 253 3.26 27.87 -14.43
C TYR A 253 4.02 29.21 -14.36
N SER A 254 5.30 29.18 -14.00
CA SER A 254 6.16 30.37 -14.02
C SER A 254 6.50 30.80 -15.46
N GLN A 255 6.73 29.86 -16.36
CA GLN A 255 6.92 30.12 -17.79
C GLN A 255 5.65 30.66 -18.44
N LEU A 256 4.48 30.08 -18.12
CA LEU A 256 3.18 30.56 -18.61
C LEU A 256 2.90 32.01 -18.19
N ARG A 257 3.24 32.36 -16.95
CA ARG A 257 3.17 33.75 -16.48
C ARG A 257 3.99 34.70 -17.36
N SER A 258 5.20 34.30 -17.72
CA SER A 258 6.07 35.12 -18.57
C SER A 258 5.47 35.34 -19.96
N ILE A 259 4.76 34.33 -20.49
CA ILE A 259 4.03 34.45 -21.76
C ILE A 259 2.87 35.44 -21.63
N SER A 260 2.10 35.38 -20.53
CA SER A 260 1.00 36.32 -20.28
C SER A 260 1.50 37.76 -20.13
N GLN A 261 2.62 37.98 -19.43
CA GLN A 261 3.18 39.31 -19.20
C GLN A 261 3.77 39.95 -20.46
N ASN A 262 4.30 39.15 -21.39
CA ASN A 262 4.84 39.62 -22.67
C ASN A 262 3.77 39.91 -23.74
N GLN A 263 2.47 39.78 -23.39
CA GLN A 263 1.34 40.05 -24.28
C GLN A 263 0.57 41.34 -23.95
N ASN A 264 0.91 41.99 -22.83
CA ASN A 264 0.44 43.32 -22.44
C ASN A 264 1.52 44.35 -22.73
#